data_AF-A0A3B3Z7I0-F1
#
_entry.id   AF-A0A3B3Z7I0-F1
#
_cell.length_a   1.000
_cell.length_b   1.000
_cell.length_c   1.000
_cell.angle_alpha   90.00
_cell.angle_beta   90.00
_cell.angle_gamma   90.00
#
_symmetry.space_group_name_H-M   'P 1'
#
loop_
_entity.id
_entity.type
_entity.pdbx_description
1 polymer ?
#
loop_
_entity_poly.entity_id
_entity_poly.type
_entity_poly.pdbx_seq_one_letter_code
_entity_poly.pdbx_strand_id
1 'polypeptide(L)'
;KWRESFSHLVKSHVGRAVFSSFLRSEFSEENLMFWEACEEYKKSPASQLQSRAVKIYQQYIEADAPNEVNLDAATRDLTKQNLDHACPTCFDEAQKMIYLLMEKDSYRRFLHSSLLQDLCPTKDKWLLFKC
;
A
#
# COMPACT_ATOMS: atom_id res chain seq x y z
N LYS A 1 7.11 -13.21 -11.13
CA LYS A 1 6.48 -11.87 -11.27
C LYS A 1 6.43 -11.09 -9.96
N TRP A 2 5.80 -11.56 -8.88
CA TRP A 2 5.78 -10.80 -7.61
C TRP A 2 7.15 -10.59 -6.98
N ARG A 3 8.11 -11.49 -7.22
CA ARG A 3 9.51 -11.33 -6.78
C ARG A 3 10.33 -10.36 -7.66
N GLU A 4 9.83 -10.01 -8.85
CA GLU A 4 10.59 -9.22 -9.83
C GLU A 4 10.43 -7.71 -9.61
N SER A 5 9.25 -7.25 -9.15
CA SER A 5 9.03 -5.84 -8.82
C SER A 5 7.84 -5.67 -7.88
N PHE A 6 7.91 -4.64 -7.03
CA PHE A 6 6.80 -4.29 -6.15
C PHE A 6 5.56 -3.89 -6.97
N SER A 7 5.75 -3.23 -8.11
CA SER A 7 4.66 -2.88 -9.02
C SER A 7 3.87 -4.10 -9.50
N HIS A 8 4.54 -5.22 -9.82
CA HIS A 8 3.85 -6.46 -10.19
C HIS A 8 3.04 -7.06 -9.02
N LEU A 9 3.52 -6.90 -7.79
CA LEU A 9 2.83 -7.35 -6.59
C LEU A 9 1.56 -6.53 -6.36
N VAL A 10 1.67 -5.20 -6.26
CA VAL A 10 0.53 -4.34 -5.90
C VAL A 10 -0.51 -4.21 -7.02
N LYS A 11 -0.13 -4.40 -8.29
CA LYS A 11 -1.12 -4.45 -9.40
C LYS A 11 -1.89 -5.77 -9.45
N SER A 12 -1.46 -6.80 -8.73
CA SER A 12 -2.15 -8.09 -8.66
C SER A 12 -3.16 -8.09 -7.52
N HIS A 13 -4.44 -8.40 -7.78
CA HIS A 13 -5.43 -8.56 -6.71
C HIS A 13 -5.01 -9.63 -5.70
N VAL A 14 -4.58 -10.80 -6.18
CA VAL A 14 -4.08 -11.88 -5.32
C VAL A 14 -2.79 -11.45 -4.60
N GLY A 15 -1.88 -10.77 -5.31
CA GLY A 15 -0.65 -10.25 -4.71
C GLY A 15 -0.92 -9.30 -3.55
N ARG A 16 -1.88 -8.37 -3.71
CA ARG A 16 -2.33 -7.47 -2.64
C ARG A 16 -2.93 -8.22 -1.46
N ALA A 17 -3.79 -9.22 -1.68
CA ALA A 17 -4.39 -9.99 -0.59
C ALA A 17 -3.34 -10.73 0.27
N VAL A 18 -2.33 -11.33 -0.39
CA VAL A 18 -1.22 -12.00 0.29
C VAL A 18 -0.34 -10.98 1.01
N PHE A 19 0.02 -9.87 0.35
CA PHE A 19 0.85 -8.82 0.95
C PHE A 19 0.15 -8.13 2.13
N SER A 20 -1.15 -7.87 2.03
CA SER A 20 -2.02 -7.40 3.11
C SER A 20 -1.95 -8.31 4.34
N SER A 21 -2.00 -9.64 4.14
CA SER A 21 -1.86 -10.60 5.24
C SER A 21 -0.48 -10.53 5.92
N PHE A 22 0.58 -10.31 5.13
CA PHE A 22 1.93 -10.07 5.66
C PHE A 22 2.00 -8.75 6.44
N LEU A 23 1.50 -7.64 5.89
CA LEU A 23 1.50 -6.33 6.54
C LEU A 23 0.71 -6.34 7.85
N ARG A 24 -0.42 -7.07 7.92
CA ARG A 24 -1.16 -7.27 9.18
C ARG A 24 -0.32 -7.92 10.27
N SER A 25 0.49 -8.92 9.91
CA SER A 25 1.37 -9.60 10.88
C SER A 25 2.46 -8.69 11.44
N GLU A 26 2.74 -7.58 10.76
CA GLU A 26 3.75 -6.59 11.14
C GLU A 26 3.15 -5.22 11.48
N PHE A 27 1.83 -5.15 11.70
CA PHE A 27 1.12 -3.93 12.07
C PHE A 27 1.39 -2.72 11.15
N SER A 28 1.46 -2.97 9.84
CA SER A 28 1.76 -1.94 8.82
C SER A 28 0.81 -1.97 7.62
N GLU A 29 -0.39 -2.53 7.81
CA GLU A 29 -1.39 -2.71 6.76
C GLU A 29 -1.99 -1.39 6.27
N GLU A 30 -2.02 -0.36 7.11
CA GLU A 30 -2.54 0.98 6.78
C GLU A 30 -1.90 1.56 5.51
N ASN A 31 -0.62 1.24 5.26
CA ASN A 31 0.09 1.68 4.07
C ASN A 31 -0.53 1.16 2.77
N LEU A 32 -0.92 -0.11 2.75
CA LEU A 32 -1.55 -0.70 1.57
C LEU A 32 -3.00 -0.24 1.45
N MET A 33 -3.73 -0.15 2.56
CA MET A 33 -5.12 0.35 2.56
C MET A 33 -5.19 1.79 2.02
N PHE A 34 -4.28 2.65 2.46
CA PHE A 34 -4.17 4.02 1.94
C PHE A 34 -3.85 4.06 0.46
N TRP A 35 -2.89 3.24 0.01
CA TRP A 35 -2.52 3.16 -1.41
C TRP A 35 -3.72 2.71 -2.27
N GLU A 36 -4.49 1.73 -1.81
CA GLU A 36 -5.71 1.26 -2.48
C GLU A 36 -6.81 2.33 -2.49
N ALA A 37 -7.01 3.03 -1.38
CA ALA A 37 -7.96 4.14 -1.29
C ALA A 37 -7.63 5.24 -2.31
N CYS A 38 -6.35 5.54 -2.53
CA CYS A 38 -5.89 6.48 -3.56
C CYS A 38 -6.18 5.96 -4.99
N GLU A 39 -5.94 4.67 -5.25
CA GLU A 39 -6.24 4.05 -6.55
C GLU A 39 -7.74 4.05 -6.90
N GLU A 40 -8.61 3.95 -5.89
CA GLU A 40 -10.06 4.07 -6.06
C GLU A 40 -10.49 5.52 -6.21
N TYR A 41 -9.89 6.43 -5.42
CA TYR A 41 -10.15 7.85 -5.46
C TYR A 41 -9.91 8.43 -6.87
N LYS A 42 -8.81 8.06 -7.51
CA LYS A 42 -8.48 8.46 -8.89
C LYS A 42 -9.54 8.10 -9.94
N LYS A 43 -10.34 7.07 -9.66
CA LYS A 43 -11.39 6.56 -10.56
C LYS A 43 -12.78 7.10 -10.19
N SER A 44 -12.87 7.93 -9.15
CA SER A 44 -14.14 8.43 -8.63
C SER A 44 -14.72 9.53 -9.54
N PRO A 45 -16.07 9.63 -9.65
CA PRO A 45 -16.70 10.74 -10.34
C PRO A 45 -16.33 12.08 -9.73
N ALA A 46 -16.22 13.13 -10.55
CA ALA A 46 -15.87 14.49 -10.10
C ALA A 46 -16.77 15.00 -8.95
N SER A 47 -18.07 14.66 -8.98
CA SER A 47 -19.04 15.02 -7.94
C SER A 47 -18.76 14.39 -6.57
N GLN A 48 -17.96 13.32 -6.51
CA GLN A 48 -17.63 12.62 -5.27
C GLN A 48 -16.23 12.97 -4.73
N LEU A 49 -15.35 13.56 -5.55
CA LEU A 49 -13.95 13.80 -5.21
C LEU A 49 -13.80 14.54 -3.88
N GLN A 50 -14.47 15.69 -3.71
CA GLN A 50 -14.37 16.47 -2.47
C GLN A 50 -14.70 15.64 -1.21
N SER A 51 -15.86 14.97 -1.22
CA SER A 51 -16.30 14.18 -0.07
C SER A 51 -15.41 12.96 0.23
N ARG A 52 -14.86 12.32 -0.81
CA ARG A 52 -13.94 11.18 -0.65
C ARG A 52 -12.56 11.65 -0.20
N ALA A 53 -12.08 12.79 -0.70
CA ALA A 53 -10.79 13.35 -0.32
C ALA A 53 -10.75 13.65 1.19
N VAL A 54 -11.79 14.29 1.73
CA VAL A 54 -11.92 14.56 3.17
C VAL A 54 -11.90 13.25 3.97
N LYS A 55 -12.64 12.22 3.54
CA LYS A 55 -12.66 10.92 4.23
C LYS A 55 -11.30 10.22 4.23
N ILE A 56 -10.59 10.24 3.09
CA ILE A 56 -9.26 9.64 2.99
C ILE A 56 -8.27 10.39 3.89
N TYR A 57 -8.33 11.72 3.91
CA TYR A 57 -7.48 12.52 4.77
C TYR A 57 -7.70 12.20 6.26
N GLN A 58 -8.96 12.19 6.72
CA GLN A 58 -9.30 11.89 8.12
C GLN A 58 -8.98 10.45 8.54
N GLN A 59 -9.01 9.51 7.60
CA GLN A 59 -8.73 8.11 7.88
C GLN A 59 -7.23 7.81 7.95
N TYR A 60 -6.41 8.49 7.14
CA TYR A 60 -5.01 8.08 6.90
C TYR A 60 -3.96 9.19 7.06
N ILE A 61 -4.29 10.48 7.02
CA ILE A 61 -3.30 11.57 6.91
C ILE A 61 -3.39 12.60 8.05
N GLU A 62 -4.60 12.84 8.56
CA GLU A 62 -4.80 13.72 9.71
C GLU A 62 -3.96 13.21 10.90
N ALA A 63 -3.45 14.14 11.72
CA ALA A 63 -2.74 13.75 12.93
C ALA A 63 -3.68 12.94 13.83
N ASP A 64 -3.19 11.83 14.37
CA ASP A 64 -3.96 10.88 15.18
C ASP A 64 -5.10 10.19 14.42
N ALA A 65 -5.03 10.17 13.08
CA ALA A 65 -6.00 9.44 12.27
C ALA A 65 -6.01 7.94 12.63
N PRO A 66 -7.17 7.26 12.56
CA PRO A 66 -7.30 5.86 12.99
C PRO A 66 -6.31 4.90 12.30
N ASN A 67 -5.97 5.18 11.04
CA ASN A 67 -5.00 4.45 10.24
C ASN A 67 -3.90 5.40 9.71
N GLU A 68 -3.42 6.33 10.54
CA GLU A 68 -2.39 7.32 10.15
C GLU A 68 -1.18 6.64 9.47
N VAL A 69 -0.87 7.08 8.24
CA VAL A 69 0.30 6.62 7.50
C VAL A 69 1.52 7.52 7.79
N ASN A 70 2.72 6.92 7.76
CA ASN A 70 3.95 7.66 8.02
C ASN A 70 4.34 8.57 6.84
N LEU A 71 4.03 9.86 6.95
CA LEU A 71 4.38 10.91 5.98
C LEU A 71 5.20 12.01 6.64
N ASP A 72 6.10 12.62 5.86
CA ASP A 72 6.78 13.84 6.31
C ASP A 72 5.80 15.03 6.36
N ALA A 73 6.16 16.04 7.16
CA ALA A 73 5.32 17.20 7.41
C ALA A 73 4.98 17.95 6.10
N ALA A 74 5.94 18.07 5.19
CA ALA A 74 5.75 18.78 3.92
C ALA A 74 4.68 18.09 3.05
N THR A 75 4.70 16.76 2.97
CA THR A 75 3.73 15.96 2.21
C THR A 75 2.34 16.03 2.83
N ARG A 76 2.25 16.00 4.16
CA ARG A 76 0.99 16.16 4.89
C ARG A 76 0.37 17.54 4.66
N ASP A 77 1.18 18.60 4.74
CA ASP A 77 0.73 19.98 4.53
C ASP A 77 0.28 20.22 3.09
N LEU A 78 1.04 19.70 2.11
CA LEU A 78 0.64 19.73 0.70
C LEU A 78 -0.71 19.02 0.48
N THR A 79 -0.86 17.84 1.06
CA THR A 79 -2.11 17.08 0.91
C THR A 79 -3.30 17.81 1.55
N LYS A 80 -3.08 18.47 2.69
CA LYS A 80 -4.10 19.32 3.33
C LYS A 80 -4.51 20.48 2.42
N GLN A 81 -3.56 21.16 1.78
CA GLN A 81 -3.85 22.25 0.83
C GLN A 81 -4.62 21.73 -0.40
N ASN A 82 -4.28 20.54 -0.90
CA ASN A 82 -4.99 19.93 -2.03
C ASN A 82 -6.47 19.63 -1.74
N LEU A 83 -6.90 19.60 -0.47
CA LEU A 83 -8.30 19.40 -0.11
C LEU A 83 -9.19 20.61 -0.45
N ASP A 84 -8.64 21.83 -0.53
CA ASP A 84 -9.43 23.02 -0.85
C ASP A 84 -10.03 22.92 -2.26
N HIS A 85 -9.31 22.26 -3.16
CA HIS A 85 -9.72 21.99 -4.54
C HIS A 85 -9.42 20.55 -4.91
N ALA A 86 -10.16 19.61 -4.30
CA ALA A 86 -9.95 18.19 -4.50
C ALA A 86 -10.09 17.79 -5.98
N CYS A 87 -9.02 17.23 -6.53
CA CYS A 87 -8.93 16.73 -7.90
C CYS A 87 -8.37 15.29 -7.89
N PRO A 88 -8.36 14.56 -9.03
CA PRO A 88 -7.88 13.18 -9.06
C PRO A 88 -6.43 12.98 -8.57
N THR A 89 -5.60 14.03 -8.62
CA THR A 89 -4.18 13.99 -8.21
C THR A 89 -3.95 14.48 -6.77
N CYS A 90 -5.02 14.72 -5.99
CA CYS A 90 -4.97 15.26 -4.62
C CYS A 90 -3.97 14.53 -3.70
N PHE A 91 -3.81 13.22 -3.89
CA PHE A 91 -2.97 12.34 -3.06
C PHE A 91 -1.70 11.83 -3.77
N ASP A 92 -1.33 12.34 -4.95
CA ASP A 92 -0.26 11.72 -5.75
C ASP A 92 1.10 11.66 -5.02
N GLU A 93 1.51 12.74 -4.35
CA GLU A 93 2.78 12.75 -3.63
C GLU A 93 2.71 11.85 -2.39
N ALA A 94 1.64 11.95 -1.59
CA ALA A 94 1.45 11.08 -0.43
C ALA A 94 1.42 9.59 -0.82
N GLN A 95 0.67 9.22 -1.86
CA GLN A 95 0.59 7.85 -2.35
C GLN A 95 1.96 7.36 -2.85
N LYS A 96 2.74 8.20 -3.53
CA LYS A 96 4.09 7.89 -3.97
C LYS A 96 5.04 7.65 -2.80
N MET A 97 4.97 8.46 -1.76
CA MET A 97 5.80 8.30 -0.56
C MET A 97 5.50 6.97 0.15
N ILE A 98 4.22 6.64 0.33
CA ILE A 98 3.81 5.35 0.95
C ILE A 98 4.14 4.15 0.06
N TYR A 99 4.01 4.27 -1.26
CA TYR A 99 4.48 3.24 -2.19
C TYR A 99 5.97 2.95 -2.01
N LEU A 100 6.81 4.00 -1.97
CA LEU A 100 8.25 3.87 -1.81
C LEU A 100 8.64 3.33 -0.43
N LEU A 101 7.90 3.70 0.62
CA LEU A 101 8.07 3.16 1.96
C LEU A 101 7.88 1.64 1.96
N MET A 102 6.73 1.16 1.44
CA MET A 102 6.46 -0.27 1.33
C MET A 102 7.47 -0.98 0.43
N GLU A 103 7.85 -0.39 -0.71
CA GLU A 103 8.81 -1.00 -1.65
C GLU A 103 10.19 -1.20 -1.03
N LYS A 104 10.67 -0.23 -0.25
CA LYS A 104 12.02 -0.25 0.33
C LYS A 104 12.09 -1.07 1.61
N ASP A 105 10.99 -1.19 2.35
CA ASP A 105 10.95 -1.88 3.64
C ASP A 105 10.10 -3.17 3.60
N SER A 106 8.78 -3.04 3.75
CA SER A 106 7.86 -4.19 3.90
C SER A 106 7.95 -5.20 2.75
N TYR A 107 8.10 -4.73 1.52
CA TYR A 107 8.25 -5.60 0.35
C TYR A 107 9.55 -6.42 0.41
N ARG A 108 10.67 -5.84 0.86
CA ARG A 108 11.93 -6.59 1.02
C ARG A 108 11.76 -7.72 2.03
N ARG A 109 11.13 -7.45 3.18
CA ARG A 109 10.83 -8.48 4.19
C ARG A 109 9.84 -9.52 3.68
N PHE A 110 8.80 -9.09 2.97
CA PHE A 110 7.81 -9.98 2.35
C PHE A 110 8.46 -11.00 1.40
N LEU A 111 9.44 -10.60 0.59
CA LEU A 111 10.14 -11.51 -0.33
C LEU A 111 10.89 -12.66 0.37
N HIS A 112 11.26 -12.45 1.64
CA HIS A 112 11.95 -13.42 2.49
C HIS A 112 11.01 -14.11 3.50
N SER A 113 9.76 -13.66 3.61
CA SER A 113 8.77 -14.26 4.52
C SER A 113 8.44 -15.72 4.16
N SER A 114 8.13 -16.54 5.17
CA SER A 114 7.63 -17.89 4.98
C SER A 114 6.35 -17.91 4.14
N LEU A 115 5.50 -16.89 4.28
CA LEU A 115 4.26 -16.74 3.53
C LEU A 115 4.48 -16.81 2.00
N LEU A 116 5.47 -16.10 1.47
CA LEU A 116 5.79 -16.15 0.05
C LEU A 116 6.53 -17.44 -0.35
N GLN A 117 7.30 -18.03 0.56
CA GLN A 117 8.00 -19.30 0.33
C GLN A 117 7.02 -20.49 0.26
N ASP A 118 5.97 -20.49 1.08
CA ASP A 118 4.96 -21.55 1.08
C ASP A 118 4.06 -21.51 -0.16
N LEU A 119 3.83 -20.31 -0.72
CA LEU A 119 3.11 -20.12 -1.99
C LEU A 119 3.95 -20.49 -3.23
N CYS A 120 5.27 -20.57 -3.08
CA CYS A 120 6.20 -20.99 -4.12
C CYS A 120 7.10 -22.10 -3.56
N PRO A 121 6.61 -23.34 -3.42
CA PRO A 121 7.45 -24.44 -2.98
C PRO A 121 8.66 -24.52 -3.90
N THR A 122 9.86 -24.26 -3.36
CA THR A 122 11.10 -24.55 -4.06
C THR A 122 11.08 -26.01 -4.48
N LYS A 123 11.46 -26.29 -5.73
CA LYS A 123 11.54 -27.66 -6.25
C LYS A 123 12.48 -28.58 -5.43
N ASP A 124 13.24 -28.00 -4.51
CA ASP A 124 14.21 -28.67 -3.64
C ASP A 124 13.57 -29.54 -2.54
N LYS A 125 12.28 -29.35 -2.20
CA LYS A 125 11.60 -30.24 -1.24
C LYS A 125 11.45 -31.69 -1.74
N TRP A 126 11.58 -31.95 -3.05
CA TRP A 126 11.54 -33.30 -3.64
C TRP A 126 12.89 -34.01 -3.71
N LEU A 127 14.01 -33.32 -3.44
CA LEU A 127 15.36 -33.92 -3.46
C LEU A 127 15.74 -34.58 -2.13
N LEU A 128 15.01 -34.32 -1.04
CA LEU A 128 15.24 -34.93 0.27
C LEU A 128 14.50 -36.26 0.50
N PHE A 129 13.69 -36.72 -0.47
CA PHE A 129 12.97 -38.01 -0.41
C PHE A 129 13.45 -39.03 -1.44
N LYS A 130 14.66 -38.86 -1.98
CA LYS A 130 15.37 -39.90 -2.74
C LYS A 130 16.63 -40.33 -1.97
N CYS A 131 16.42 -41.01 -0.85
CA CYS A 131 17.39 -41.96 -0.29
C CYS A 131 16.76 -43.34 -0.35
#